data_AF-A0A523M9X8-F1
#
_entry.id   AF-A0A523M9X8-F1
#
_cell.length_a   1.000
_cell.length_b   1.000
_cell.length_c   1.000
_cell.angle_alpha   90.00
_cell.angle_beta   90.00
_cell.angle_gamma   90.00
#
_symmetry.space_group_name_H-M   'P 1'
#
loop_
_entity.id
_entity.type
_entity.pdbx_description
1 polymer ?
#
loop_
_entity_poly.entity_id
_entity_poly.type
_entity_poly.pdbx_seq_one_letter_code
_entity_poly.pdbx_strand_id
1 'polypeptide(L)' 'MADLAIILCLTIIVPLVVVLHFITKWKQSREFSGDDEKMLEDMYVKSQRMEERITTLEKILDDELPDWRKKT' A
#
# COMPACT_ATOMS: atom_id res chain seq x y z
N MET A 1 -45.11 -19.20 -19.18
CA MET A 1 -44.27 -20.27 -18.58
C MET A 1 -42.80 -19.90 -18.62
N ALA A 2 -42.26 -19.51 -19.79
CA ALA A 2 -40.87 -19.01 -19.91
C ALA A 2 -40.59 -17.73 -19.09
N ASP A 3 -41.58 -16.85 -18.98
CA ASP A 3 -41.42 -15.56 -18.30
C ASP A 3 -41.13 -15.71 -16.80
N LEU A 4 -41.78 -16.69 -16.15
CA LEU A 4 -41.53 -17.01 -14.73
C LEU A 4 -40.12 -17.57 -14.51
N ALA A 5 -39.61 -18.36 -15.45
CA ALA A 5 -38.25 -18.89 -15.39
C ALA A 5 -37.21 -17.76 -15.53
N ILE A 6 -37.45 -16.79 -16.43
CA ILE A 6 -36.57 -15.64 -16.61
C ILE A 6 -36.56 -14.76 -15.36
N ILE A 7 -37.73 -14.49 -14.77
CA ILE A 7 -37.85 -13.69 -13.55
C ILE A 7 -37.11 -14.37 -12.39
N LEU A 8 -37.27 -15.68 -12.20
CA LEU A 8 -36.59 -16.43 -11.14
C LEU A 8 -35.06 -16.44 -11.34
N CYS A 9 -34.59 -16.61 -12.57
CA CYS A 9 -33.17 -16.54 -12.89
C CYS A 9 -32.61 -15.14 -12.60
N LEU A 10 -33.33 -14.07 -12.97
CA LEU A 10 -32.87 -12.70 -12.72
C LEU A 10 -32.86 -12.36 -11.23
N THR A 11 -33.80 -12.87 -10.44
CA THR A 11 -33.86 -12.55 -9.01
C THR A 11 -32.91 -13.39 -8.16
N ILE A 12 -32.43 -14.53 -8.65
CA ILE A 12 -31.51 -15.40 -7.89
C ILE A 12 -30.09 -15.35 -8.45
N ILE A 13 -29.92 -15.58 -9.76
CA ILE A 13 -28.60 -15.74 -10.37
C ILE A 13 -27.85 -14.40 -10.40
N VAL A 14 -28.54 -13.31 -10.78
CA VAL A 14 -27.91 -11.99 -10.87
C VAL A 14 -27.37 -11.53 -9.51
N PRO A 15 -28.16 -11.50 -8.41
CA PRO A 15 -27.61 -11.08 -7.12
C PRO A 15 -26.52 -12.03 -6.61
N LEU A 16 -26.59 -13.33 -6.90
CA LEU A 16 -25.54 -14.27 -6.52
C LEU A 16 -24.22 -13.96 -7.24
N VAL A 17 -24.26 -13.68 -8.54
CA VAL A 17 -23.08 -13.25 -9.32
C VAL A 17 -22.52 -11.94 -8.81
N VAL A 18 -23.38 -10.96 -8.50
CA VAL A 18 -22.98 -9.67 -7.95
C VAL A 18 -22.27 -9.85 -6.60
N VAL A 19 -22.84 -10.62 -5.68
CA VAL A 19 -22.23 -10.94 -4.38
C VAL A 19 -20.89 -11.64 -4.56
N LEU A 20 -20.79 -12.65 -5.43
CA LEU A 20 -19.56 -13.36 -5.72
C LEU A 20 -18.48 -12.42 -6.29
N HIS A 21 -18.86 -11.51 -7.20
CA HIS A 21 -17.96 -10.51 -7.75
C HIS A 21 -17.39 -9.58 -6.66
N PHE A 22 -18.23 -9.12 -5.73
CA PHE A 22 -17.76 -8.29 -4.62
C PHE A 22 -16.88 -9.05 -3.63
N ILE A 23 -17.20 -10.32 -3.32
CA ILE A 23 -16.36 -11.16 -2.46
C ILE A 23 -14.99 -11.39 -3.12
N THR A 24 -14.96 -11.66 -4.42
CA THR A 24 -13.70 -11.86 -5.17
C THR A 24 -12.85 -10.60 -5.14
N LYS A 25 -13.46 -9.42 -5.39
CA LYS A 25 -12.77 -8.14 -5.25
C LYS A 25 -12.28 -7.88 -3.83
N TRP A 26 -13.07 -8.22 -2.81
CA TRP A 26 -12.67 -8.04 -1.42
C TRP A 26 -11.50 -8.96 -1.03
N LYS A 27 -11.49 -10.20 -1.51
CA LYS A 27 -10.38 -11.13 -1.30
C LYS A 27 -9.09 -10.63 -1.98
N GLN A 28 -9.21 -10.09 -3.20
CA GLN A 28 -8.09 -9.46 -3.90
C GLN A 28 -7.58 -8.20 -3.18
N SER A 29 -8.48 -7.36 -2.64
CA SER A 29 -8.10 -6.18 -1.83
C SER A 29 -7.48 -6.55 -0.48
N ARG A 30 -7.81 -7.72 0.10
CA ARG A 30 -7.17 -8.20 1.33
C ARG A 30 -5.73 -8.66 1.12
N GLU A 31 -5.40 -9.19 -0.06
CA GLU A 31 -4.03 -9.54 -0.44
C GLU A 31 -3.14 -8.28 -0.49
N PHE A 32 -3.70 -7.15 -0.94
CA PHE A 32 -3.03 -5.84 -0.94
C PHE A 32 -2.65 -5.35 0.46
N SER A 33 -3.44 -5.67 1.50
CA SER A 33 -3.15 -5.23 2.88
C SER A 33 -1.83 -5.78 3.44
N GLY A 34 -1.40 -6.97 3.00
CA GLY A 34 -0.12 -7.56 3.44
C GLY A 34 1.08 -6.97 2.66
N ASP A 35 0.89 -6.70 1.38
CA ASP A 35 1.90 -6.01 0.56
C ASP A 35 2.10 -4.56 1.02
N ASP A 36 1.03 -3.89 1.46
CA ASP A 36 1.09 -2.54 2.03
C ASP A 36 1.92 -2.49 3.31
N GLU A 37 1.72 -3.44 4.23
CA GLU A 37 2.50 -3.53 5.47
C GLU A 37 3.99 -3.73 5.18
N LYS A 38 4.30 -4.62 4.23
CA LYS A 38 5.67 -4.86 3.77
C LYS A 38 6.28 -3.63 3.07
N MET A 39 5.47 -2.88 2.31
CA MET A 39 5.93 -1.64 1.69
C MET A 39 6.25 -0.58 2.74
N LEU A 40 5.43 -0.45 3.78
CA LEU A 40 5.69 0.46 4.90
C LEU A 40 6.96 0.07 5.66
N GLU A 41 7.19 -1.22 5.89
CA GLU A 41 8.42 -1.73 6.50
C GLU A 41 9.66 -1.38 5.66
N ASP A 42 9.62 -1.60 4.35
CA ASP A 42 10.73 -1.25 3.45
C ASP A 42 11.01 0.27 3.44
N MET A 43 9.96 1.09 3.45
CA MET A 43 10.12 2.56 3.54
C MET A 43 10.72 2.98 4.88
N TYR A 44 10.34 2.34 5.97
CA TYR A 44 10.90 2.60 7.29
C TYR A 44 12.40 2.25 7.33
N VAL A 45 12.78 1.07 6.84
CA VAL A 45 14.19 0.64 6.75
C VAL A 45 15.00 1.59 5.86
N LYS A 46 14.44 2.03 4.73
CA LYS A 46 15.07 3.02 3.85
C LYS A 46 15.28 4.36 4.54
N SER A 47 14.29 4.82 5.32
CA SER A 47 14.40 6.05 6.09
C SER A 47 15.53 5.97 7.11
N GLN A 48 15.62 4.88 7.87
CA GLN A 48 16.71 4.69 8.84
C GLN A 48 18.09 4.72 8.17
N ARG A 49 18.24 4.01 7.05
CA ARG A 49 19.49 4.03 6.29
C ARG A 49 19.84 5.41 5.75
N MET A 50 18.83 6.20 5.38
CA MET A 50 19.05 7.58 4.93
C MET A 50 19.51 8.47 6.08
N GLU A 51 18.94 8.31 7.28
CA GLU A 51 19.35 9.00 8.49
C GLU A 51 20.81 8.71 8.85
N GLU A 52 21.22 7.44 8.86
CA GLU A 52 22.63 7.05 9.09
C GLU A 52 23.61 7.71 8.11
N ARG A 53 23.19 7.81 6.85
CA ARG A 53 23.98 8.48 5.80
C ARG A 53 24.04 9.98 6.03
N ILE A 54 22.95 10.61 6.44
CA ILE A 54 22.93 12.03 6.81
C ILE A 54 23.87 12.28 7.97
N THR A 55 23.82 11.48 9.04
CA THR A 55 24.76 11.61 10.17
C THR A 55 26.22 11.48 9.72
N THR A 56 26.50 10.54 8.81
CA THR A 56 27.84 10.38 8.23
C THR A 56 28.25 11.61 7.42
N LEU A 57 27.35 12.14 6.59
CA LEU A 57 27.60 13.35 5.80
C LEU A 57 27.78 14.58 6.69
N GLU A 58 26.99 14.72 7.75
CA GLU A 58 27.14 15.78 8.74
C GLU A 58 28.51 15.72 9.41
N LYS A 59 28.97 14.52 9.77
CA LYS A 59 30.32 14.35 10.34
C LYS A 59 31.41 14.76 9.37
N ILE A 60 31.33 14.33 8.10
CA ILE A 60 32.29 14.72 7.07
C ILE A 60 32.26 16.24 6.86
N LEU A 61 31.06 16.84 6.86
CA LEU A 61 30.89 18.27 6.65
C LEU A 61 31.38 19.10 7.84
N ASP A 62 31.22 18.58 9.06
CA ASP A 62 31.78 19.16 10.29
C ASP A 62 33.33 19.12 10.26
N ASP A 63 33.94 18.07 9.68
CA ASP A 63 35.40 17.96 9.52
C ASP A 63 35.94 18.88 8.39
N GLU A 64 35.25 18.96 7.25
CA GLU A 64 35.71 19.70 6.06
C GLU A 64 35.39 21.21 6.11
N LEU A 65 34.27 21.60 6.73
CA LEU A 65 33.76 22.98 6.73
C LEU A 65 33.20 23.39 8.10
N PRO A 66 34.01 23.52 9.17
CA PRO A 66 33.53 23.69 10.56
C PRO A 66 32.54 24.83 10.85
N ASP A 67 32.36 25.80 9.94
CA ASP A 67 31.40 26.91 10.06
C ASP A 67 30.12 26.74 9.20
N TRP A 68 29.93 25.61 8.51
CA TRP A 68 28.80 25.40 7.59
C TRP A 68 27.42 25.59 8.25
N ARG A 69 27.29 25.22 9.53
CA ARG A 69 26.06 25.37 10.32
C ARG A 69 25.73 26.83 10.66
N LYS A 70 26.69 27.75 10.55
CA LYS A 70 26.50 29.19 10.82
C LYS A 70 25.96 29.96 9.63
N LYS A 71 25.83 29.32 8.45
CA LYS A 71 25.38 29.95 7.20
C LYS A 71 23.86 29.97 7.00
N THR A 72 23.10 29.70 8.08
CA THR A 72 21.62 29.75 8.09
C THR A 72 21.11 31.16 8.30
#